data_AF-A0A6L7R1B3-F1
#
_entry.id   AF-A0A6L7R1B3-F1
#
_cell.length_a   1.000
_cell.length_b   1.000
_cell.length_c   1.000
_cell.angle_alpha   90.00
_cell.angle_beta   90.00
_cell.angle_gamma   90.00
#
_symmetry.space_group_name_H-M   'P 1'
#
loop_
_entity.id
_entity.type
_entity.pdbx_description
1 polymer ?
#
loop_
_entity_poly.entity_id
_entity_poly.type
_entity_poly.pdbx_seq_one_letter_code
_entity_poly.pdbx_strand_id
1 'polypeptide(L)' 'MSRQALRMIIDQAVADYGFRLAVMWGTDDVAAGSDLTSGEAEILRDVVVPELKKLPNPVEPDDHVAVQERLAGLTS' A
#
# COMPACT_ATOMS: atom_id res chain seq x y z
N MET A 1 -1.73 14.39 11.98
CA MET A 1 -2.65 14.04 10.88
C MET A 1 -2.66 12.53 10.77
N SER A 2 -3.83 11.90 10.76
CA SER A 2 -3.97 10.45 10.83
C SER A 2 -3.65 9.82 9.47
N ARG A 3 -2.59 9.00 9.37
CA ARG A 3 -2.23 8.27 8.13
C ARG A 3 -3.11 7.03 7.89
N GLN A 4 -4.37 7.07 8.33
CA GLN A 4 -5.26 5.92 8.36
C GLN A 4 -5.63 5.43 6.96
N ALA A 5 -5.88 6.35 6.02
CA ALA A 5 -6.17 5.98 4.64
C ALA A 5 -4.97 5.27 3.97
N LEU A 6 -3.76 5.79 4.16
CA LEU A 6 -2.54 5.14 3.63
C LEU A 6 -2.35 3.74 4.23
N ARG A 7 -2.57 3.59 5.55
CA ARG A 7 -2.51 2.28 6.22
C ARG A 7 -3.53 1.30 5.64
N MET A 8 -4.77 1.72 5.42
CA MET A 8 -5.80 0.86 4.84
C MET A 8 -5.44 0.39 3.42
N ILE A 9 -4.86 1.28 2.61
CA ILE A 9 -4.38 0.93 1.26
C ILE A 9 -3.26 -0.11 1.34
N ILE A 10 -2.29 0.07 2.24
CA ILE A 10 -1.21 -0.90 2.46
C ILE A 10 -1.79 -2.26 2.88
N ASP A 11 -2.68 -2.27 3.87
CA ASP A 11 -3.26 -3.50 4.41
C ASP A 11 -4.01 -4.28 3.34
N GLN A 12 -4.85 -3.59 2.56
CA GLN A 12 -5.59 -4.19 1.46
C GLN A 12 -4.67 -4.65 0.33
N ALA A 13 -3.62 -3.89 -0.02
CA ALA A 13 -2.69 -4.28 -1.07
C ALA A 13 -1.84 -5.50 -0.70
N VAL A 14 -1.62 -5.76 0.59
CA VAL A 14 -0.99 -7.01 1.03
C VAL A 14 -1.97 -8.18 0.92
N ALA A 15 -3.20 -8.00 1.40
CA ALA A 15 -4.19 -9.08 1.49
C ALA A 15 -4.83 -9.46 0.15
N ASP A 16 -4.99 -8.51 -0.77
CA ASP A 16 -5.66 -8.67 -2.05
C ASP A 16 -4.71 -8.34 -3.21
N TYR A 17 -4.35 -9.38 -3.97
CA TYR A 17 -3.46 -9.25 -5.12
C TYR A 17 -4.10 -8.44 -6.28
N GLY A 18 -5.42 -8.54 -6.48
CA GLY A 18 -6.12 -7.74 -7.47
C GLY A 18 -6.09 -6.25 -7.12
N PHE A 19 -6.33 -5.93 -5.85
CA PHE A 19 -6.17 -4.56 -5.36
C PHE A 19 -4.71 -4.09 -5.45
N ARG A 20 -3.73 -4.95 -5.13
CA ARG A 20 -2.31 -4.64 -5.31
C ARG A 20 -1.98 -4.22 -6.74
N LEU A 21 -2.52 -4.91 -7.74
CA LEU A 21 -2.32 -4.54 -9.15
C LEU A 21 -2.87 -3.15 -9.45
N ALA A 22 -4.04 -2.81 -8.92
CA ALA A 22 -4.60 -1.46 -9.04
C ALA A 22 -3.69 -0.41 -8.38
N VAL A 23 -3.14 -0.68 -7.20
CA VAL A 23 -2.19 0.22 -6.52
C VAL A 23 -0.88 0.37 -7.30
N MET A 24 -0.33 -0.70 -7.86
CA MET A 24 0.96 -0.67 -8.57
C MET A 24 0.92 0.00 -9.94
N TRP A 25 -0.22 -0.04 -10.63
CA TRP A 25 -0.36 0.42 -12.01
C TRP A 25 -1.33 1.60 -12.19
N GLY A 26 -2.21 1.82 -11.21
CA GLY A 26 -3.16 2.94 -11.13
C GLY A 26 -3.00 3.72 -9.83
N THR A 27 -1.77 3.90 -9.36
CA THR A 27 -1.47 4.56 -8.07
C THR A 27 -2.16 5.93 -7.95
N ASP A 28 -2.17 6.71 -9.04
CA ASP A 28 -2.75 8.04 -9.05
C ASP A 28 -4.28 8.01 -8.93
N ASP A 29 -4.94 7.03 -9.55
CA ASP A 29 -6.39 6.82 -9.44
C ASP A 29 -6.77 6.37 -8.04
N VAL A 30 -5.97 5.46 -7.45
CA VAL A 30 -6.17 5.02 -6.05
C VAL A 30 -5.97 6.18 -5.09
N ALA A 31 -4.93 6.99 -5.27
CA ALA A 31 -4.67 8.15 -4.43
C ALA A 31 -5.78 9.19 -4.56
N ALA A 32 -6.26 9.48 -5.77
CA ALA A 32 -7.35 10.43 -6.02
C ALA A 32 -8.71 9.94 -5.46
N GLY A 33 -8.94 8.62 -5.45
CA GLY A 33 -10.13 8.00 -4.87
C GLY A 33 -10.08 7.80 -3.35
N SER A 34 -8.96 8.16 -2.71
CA SER A 34 -8.71 7.97 -1.27
C SER A 34 -8.58 9.31 -0.55
N ASP A 35 -8.74 9.30 0.78
CA ASP A 35 -8.55 10.48 1.63
C ASP A 35 -7.06 10.68 1.98
N LEU A 36 -6.19 10.68 0.96
CA LEU A 36 -4.76 10.92 1.13
C LEU A 36 -4.44 12.40 0.97
N THR A 37 -3.58 12.92 1.85
CA THR A 37 -2.88 14.18 1.61
C THR A 37 -1.88 14.04 0.46
N SER A 38 -1.45 15.16 -0.13
CA SER A 38 -0.43 15.15 -1.19
C SER A 38 0.86 14.44 -0.76
N GLY A 39 1.30 14.64 0.50
CA GLY A 39 2.47 13.96 1.03
C GLY A 39 2.29 12.45 1.19
N GLU A 40 1.08 11.99 1.54
CA GLU A 40 0.81 10.54 1.64
C GLU A 40 0.68 9.89 0.25
N ALA A 41 0.16 10.62 -0.74
CA ALA A 41 0.15 10.16 -2.12
C ALA A 41 1.57 10.03 -2.69
N GLU A 42 2.47 10.96 -2.36
CA GLU A 42 3.90 10.85 -2.68
C GLU A 42 4.54 9.63 -2.01
N ILE A 43 4.28 9.40 -0.71
CA ILE A 43 4.78 8.20 0.00
C ILE A 43 4.23 6.91 -0.63
N LEU A 44 2.94 6.87 -0.98
CA LEU A 44 2.34 5.72 -1.65
C LEU A 44 3.09 5.42 -2.97
N ARG A 45 3.35 6.45 -3.77
CA ARG A 45 3.99 6.33 -5.09
C ARG A 45 5.47 5.96 -4.99
N ASP A 46 6.22 6.66 -4.14
CA ASP A 46 7.68 6.63 -4.17
C ASP A 46 8.28 5.62 -3.18
N VAL A 47 7.52 5.24 -2.14
CA VAL A 47 7.97 4.30 -1.10
C VAL A 47 7.20 2.98 -1.16
N VAL A 48 5.86 3.03 -1.11
CA VAL A 48 5.05 1.82 -0.95
C VAL A 48 4.99 1.00 -2.24
N VAL A 49 4.70 1.62 -3.39
CA VAL A 49 4.59 0.91 -4.68
C VAL A 49 5.85 0.12 -5.06
N PRO A 50 7.08 0.67 -4.93
CA PRO A 50 8.31 -0.09 -5.14
C PRO A 50 8.42 -1.34 -4.26
N GLU A 51 7.96 -1.27 -3.01
CA GLU A 51 8.00 -2.41 -2.10
C GLU A 51 6.91 -3.44 -2.40
N LEU A 52 5.72 -3.00 -2.79
CA LEU A 52 4.63 -3.90 -3.24
C LEU A 52 5.07 -4.75 -4.45
N LYS A 53 5.85 -4.18 -5.36
CA LYS A 53 6.40 -4.88 -6.54
C LYS A 53 7.39 -6.01 -6.19
N LYS A 54 7.97 -6.00 -4.97
CA LYS A 54 8.92 -7.00 -4.50
C LYS A 54 8.26 -8.17 -3.77
N LEU A 55 6.97 -8.06 -3.46
CA LEU A 55 6.25 -9.09 -2.72
C LEU A 55 6.00 -10.34 -3.60
N PRO A 56 5.88 -11.53 -2.98
CA PRO A 56 5.41 -12.72 -3.67
C PRO A 56 3.96 -12.53 -4.18
N ASN A 57 3.62 -13.27 -5.24
CA ASN A 57 2.33 -13.21 -5.92
C ASN A 57 1.61 -14.56 -5.85
N PRO A 58 0.60 -14.73 -4.98
CA PRO A 58 0.17 -13.82 -3.91
C PRO A 58 1.09 -13.90 -2.66
N VAL A 59 0.86 -13.01 -1.68
CA VAL A 59 1.46 -13.16 -0.34
C VAL A 59 0.63 -14.17 0.44
N GLU A 60 1.30 -15.10 1.11
CA GLU A 60 0.66 -16.12 1.94
C GLU A 60 -0.09 -15.47 3.12
N PRO A 61 -1.31 -15.93 3.47
CA PRO A 61 -2.11 -15.34 4.56
C PRO A 61 -1.36 -15.22 5.89
N ASP A 62 -0.54 -16.22 6.22
CA ASP A 62 0.24 -16.24 7.47
C ASP A 62 1.30 -15.13 7.52
N ASP A 63 1.73 -14.62 6.37
CA ASP A 63 2.70 -13.54 6.24
C ASP A 63 2.06 -12.14 6.17
N HIS A 64 0.72 -12.05 6.05
CA HIS A 64 0.03 -10.76 5.82
C HIS A 64 0.36 -9.74 6.89
N VAL A 65 0.23 -10.10 8.17
CA VAL A 65 0.45 -9.19 9.30
C VAL A 65 1.88 -8.66 9.29
N ALA A 66 2.87 -9.54 9.14
CA ALA A 66 4.28 -9.15 9.15
C ALA A 66 4.64 -8.22 7.98
N VAL A 67 4.10 -8.48 6.79
CA VAL A 67 4.32 -7.63 5.62
C VAL A 67 3.61 -6.28 5.77
N GLN A 68 2.38 -6.26 6.28
CA GLN A 68 1.60 -5.04 6.54
C GLN A 68 2.32 -4.12 7.53
N GLU A 69 2.80 -4.67 8.65
CA GLU A 69 3.56 -3.91 9.64
C GLU A 69 4.87 -3.38 9.07
N ARG A 70 5.60 -4.20 8.31
CA ARG A 70 6.84 -3.78 7.65
C ARG A 70 6.60 -2.58 6.73
N LEU A 71 5.59 -2.65 5.86
CA LEU A 71 5.30 -1.59 4.91
C LEU A 71 4.75 -0.33 5.60
N ALA A 72 3.87 -0.47 6.59
CA ALA A 72 3.39 0.66 7.37
C ALA A 72 4.52 1.36 8.15
N GLY A 73 5.54 0.62 8.58
CA GLY A 73 6.74 1.18 9.23
C GLY A 73 7.54 2.11 8.30
N LEU A 74 7.53 1.86 6.99
CA LEU A 74 8.20 2.73 6.00
C LEU A 74 7.46 4.05 5.78
N THR A 75 6.19 4.11 6.18
CA THR A 75 5.33 5.27 6.03
C THR A 75 5.09 5.98 7.36
N SER A 76 6.03 5.92 8.30
CA SER A 76 5.97 6.65 9.58
C SER A 76 6.40 8.12 9.40
#